data_AF-A0AAV3RHH4-F1
#
_entry.id   AF-A0AAV3RHH4-F1
#
_cell.length_a   1.000
_cell.length_b   1.000
_cell.length_c   1.000
_cell.angle_alpha   90.00
_cell.angle_beta   90.00
_cell.angle_gamma   90.00
#
_symmetry.space_group_name_H-M   'P 1'
#
loop_
_entity.id
_entity.type
_entity.pdbx_description
1 polymer ?
#
loop_
_entity_poly.entity_id
_entity_poly.type
_entity_poly.pdbx_seq_one_letter_code
_entity_poly.pdbx_strand_id
1 'polypeptide(L)'
;MEIYVGDMLIKSREAEDREANLRESFDNLQKYKLQLNLDKCVFRSPRTQKEAQRLTARITALTRFISRAGDRSLPFFKAIKKGKEFEWTPECEESFQELKAYL
;
A
#
# COMPACT_ATOMS: atom_id res chain seq x y z
N MET A 1 -14.73 -18.89 11.24
CA MET A 1 -13.53 -19.67 10.88
C MET A 1 -12.86 -18.93 9.75
N GLU A 2 -11.81 -18.18 10.05
CA GLU A 2 -11.01 -17.45 9.05
C GLU A 2 -9.81 -18.34 8.69
N ILE A 3 -9.68 -18.70 7.41
CA ILE A 3 -8.60 -19.56 6.91
C ILE A 3 -7.54 -18.63 6.30
N TYR A 4 -6.40 -18.49 6.98
CA TYR A 4 -5.26 -17.74 6.46
C TYR A 4 -4.32 -18.68 5.70
N VAL A 5 -4.16 -18.46 4.40
CA VAL A 5 -3.15 -19.17 3.57
C VAL A 5 -1.78 -18.54 3.82
N GLY A 6 -0.78 -19.40 4.08
CA GLY A 6 0.53 -19.07 4.67
C GLY A 6 1.21 -17.80 4.15
N ASP A 7 1.58 -17.77 2.86
CA ASP A 7 2.23 -16.63 2.20
C ASP A 7 1.96 -16.66 0.68
N MET A 8 1.62 -15.52 0.06
CA MET A 8 1.42 -15.41 -1.39
C MET A 8 2.66 -14.74 -2.03
N LEU A 9 3.42 -15.50 -2.82
CA LEU A 9 4.59 -14.99 -3.55
C LEU A 9 4.21 -14.63 -4.99
N ILE A 10 4.09 -13.34 -5.27
CA ILE A 10 3.86 -12.84 -6.63
C ILE A 10 5.21 -12.66 -7.32
N LYS A 11 5.49 -13.48 -8.34
CA LYS A 11 6.69 -13.37 -9.18
C LYS A 11 6.34 -12.67 -10.49
N SER A 12 7.19 -11.73 -10.91
CA SER A 12 7.12 -11.09 -12.23
C SER A 12 8.39 -11.35 -13.00
N ARG A 13 8.28 -11.58 -14.31
CA ARG A 13 9.42 -11.80 -15.21
C ARG A 13 10.17 -10.50 -15.48
N GLU A 14 9.43 -9.41 -15.71
CA GLU A 14 9.98 -8.07 -15.93
C GLU A 14 9.55 -7.08 -14.83
N ALA A 15 10.33 -6.03 -14.61
CA ALA A 15 10.01 -4.98 -13.64
C ALA A 15 8.77 -4.17 -14.03
N GLU A 16 8.47 -4.10 -15.34
CA GLU A 16 7.36 -3.35 -15.93
C GLU A 16 6.03 -4.08 -15.75
N ASP A 17 6.03 -5.42 -15.82
CA ASP A 17 4.85 -6.27 -15.60
C ASP A 17 4.42 -6.35 -14.13
N ARG A 18 5.26 -5.83 -13.23
CA ARG A 18 5.11 -6.02 -11.79
C ARG A 18 3.82 -5.39 -11.26
N GLU A 19 3.41 -4.26 -11.82
CA GLU A 19 2.17 -3.58 -11.45
C GLU A 19 0.94 -4.33 -11.99
N ALA A 20 0.99 -4.80 -13.23
CA ALA A 20 -0.10 -5.56 -13.85
C ALA A 20 -0.34 -6.90 -13.12
N ASN A 21 0.73 -7.63 -12.80
CA ASN A 21 0.64 -8.90 -12.07
C ASN A 21 0.12 -8.73 -10.65
N LEU A 22 0.52 -7.65 -9.97
CA LEU A 22 -0.01 -7.29 -8.66
C LEU A 22 -1.51 -7.02 -8.76
N ARG A 23 -1.93 -6.23 -9.75
CA ARG A 23 -3.35 -5.91 -9.96
C ARG A 23 -4.20 -7.16 -10.21
N GLU A 24 -3.77 -8.04 -11.11
CA GLU A 24 -4.46 -9.30 -11.37
C GLU A 24 -4.54 -10.18 -10.12
N SER A 25 -3.47 -10.21 -9.32
CA SER A 25 -3.47 -10.94 -8.05
C SER A 25 -4.49 -10.36 -7.07
N PHE A 26 -4.60 -9.03 -6.96
CA PHE A 26 -5.60 -8.37 -6.13
C PHE A 26 -7.03 -8.61 -6.63
N ASP A 27 -7.27 -8.57 -7.94
CA ASP A 27 -8.57 -8.87 -8.55
C ASP A 27 -8.99 -10.33 -8.26
N ASN A 28 -8.03 -11.26 -8.28
CA ASN A 28 -8.26 -12.65 -7.90
C ASN A 28 -8.57 -12.80 -6.40
N LEU A 29 -7.83 -12.12 -5.52
CA LEU A 29 -8.13 -12.13 -4.08
C LEU A 29 -9.55 -11.62 -3.81
N GLN A 30 -10.01 -10.60 -4.54
CA GLN A 30 -11.38 -10.09 -4.47
C GLN A 30 -12.40 -11.12 -4.95
N LYS A 31 -12.16 -11.73 -6.11
CA LYS A 31 -13.04 -12.75 -6.71
C LYS A 31 -13.29 -13.93 -5.76
N TYR A 32 -12.24 -14.33 -5.03
CA TYR A 32 -12.30 -15.47 -4.12
C TYR A 32 -12.54 -15.08 -2.65
N LYS A 33 -12.81 -13.80 -2.36
CA LYS A 33 -13.00 -13.25 -1.00
C LYS A 33 -11.86 -13.63 -0.05
N LEU A 34 -10.64 -13.73 -0.58
CA LEU A 34 -9.45 -14.01 0.19
C LEU A 34 -8.98 -12.72 0.86
N GLN A 35 -8.88 -12.75 2.18
CA GLN A 35 -8.38 -11.62 2.95
C GLN A 35 -6.87 -11.73 3.11
N LEU A 36 -6.17 -10.65 2.77
CA LEU A 36 -4.76 -10.53 3.09
C LEU A 36 -4.64 -10.23 4.58
N ASN A 37 -3.83 -11.01 5.28
CA ASN A 37 -3.34 -10.61 6.58
C ASN A 37 -2.31 -9.50 6.35
N LEU A 38 -2.68 -8.29 6.71
CA LEU A 38 -1.91 -7.08 6.45
C LEU A 38 -0.89 -6.79 7.56
N ASP A 39 -1.02 -7.38 8.76
CA ASP A 39 0.03 -7.41 9.80
C ASP A 39 1.35 -7.98 9.27
N LYS A 40 1.29 -8.87 8.26
CA LYS A 40 2.47 -9.45 7.60
C LYS A 40 3.00 -8.62 6.42
N CYS A 41 2.30 -7.58 5.98
CA CYS A 41 2.76 -6.72 4.89
C CYS A 41 3.82 -5.73 5.37
N VAL A 42 5.08 -5.96 4.97
CA VAL A 42 6.18 -5.05 5.34
C VAL A 42 6.18 -3.80 4.46
N PHE A 43 5.64 -2.70 4.97
CA PHE A 43 5.82 -1.35 4.43
C PHE A 43 6.94 -0.61 5.18
N ARG A 44 7.82 0.06 4.43
CA ARG A 44 8.85 0.96 4.97
C ARG A 44 8.48 2.41 4.70
N SER A 45 8.88 3.31 5.60
CA SER A 45 8.74 4.74 5.42
C SER A 45 9.53 5.19 4.17
N PRO A 46 8.90 5.95 3.25
CA PRO A 46 9.55 6.44 2.04
C PRO A 46 10.70 7.40 2.35
N ARG A 47 11.81 7.27 1.64
CA ARG A 47 12.93 8.22 1.69
C ARG A 47 12.98 9.13 0.48
N THR A 48 12.21 8.81 -0.56
CA THR A 48 12.16 9.58 -1.82
C THR A 48 10.73 9.79 -2.27
N GLN A 49 10.51 10.83 -3.10
CA GLN A 49 9.20 11.11 -3.70
C GLN A 49 8.67 9.92 -4.52
N LYS A 50 9.55 9.22 -5.25
CA LYS A 50 9.18 8.02 -6.03
C LYS A 50 8.71 6.89 -5.12
N GLU A 51 9.37 6.68 -3.98
CA GLU A 51 8.93 5.70 -2.99
C GLU A 51 7.59 6.09 -2.35
N ALA A 52 7.40 7.39 -2.05
CA ALA A 52 6.15 7.88 -1.49
C ALA A 52 4.99 7.75 -2.49
N GLN A 53 5.23 8.02 -3.77
CA GLN A 53 4.27 7.80 -4.84
C GLN A 53 3.91 6.32 -4.99
N ARG A 54 4.90 5.42 -5.01
CA ARG A 54 4.67 3.97 -5.07
C ARG A 54 3.90 3.47 -3.85
N LEU A 55 4.25 3.94 -2.66
CA LEU A 55 3.55 3.60 -1.42
C LEU A 55 2.10 4.09 -1.47
N THR A 56 1.87 5.33 -1.88
CA THR A 56 0.53 5.91 -2.02
C THR A 56 -0.31 5.16 -3.05
N ALA A 57 0.28 4.76 -4.18
CA ALA A 57 -0.40 3.94 -5.20
C ALA A 57 -0.79 2.57 -4.64
N ARG A 58 0.13 1.89 -3.93
CA ARG A 58 -0.17 0.61 -3.26
C ARG A 58 -1.27 0.75 -2.21
N ILE A 59 -1.20 1.79 -1.38
CA ILE A 59 -2.21 2.07 -0.36
C ILE A 59 -3.56 2.38 -1.02
N THR A 60 -3.59 3.20 -2.07
CA THR A 60 -4.82 3.53 -2.82
C THR A 60 -5.45 2.28 -3.47
N ALA A 61 -4.64 1.33 -3.93
CA ALA A 61 -5.14 0.05 -4.38
C ALA A 61 -5.76 -0.75 -3.22
N LEU A 62 -5.12 -0.74 -2.05
CA LEU A 62 -5.61 -1.43 -0.83
C LEU A 62 -6.84 -0.77 -0.21
N THR A 63 -6.97 0.57 -0.24
CA THR A 63 -8.10 1.30 0.35
C THR A 63 -9.42 1.01 -0.36
N ARG A 64 -9.39 0.49 -1.59
CA ARG A 64 -10.58 -0.04 -2.30
C ARG A 64 -11.17 -1.28 -1.64
N PHE A 65 -10.38 -1.97 -0.81
CA PHE A 65 -10.77 -3.20 -0.10
C PHE A 65 -10.94 -2.97 1.41
N ILE A 66 -10.51 -1.83 1.93
CA ILE A 66 -10.46 -1.53 3.36
C ILE A 66 -11.14 -0.20 3.63
N SER A 67 -12.30 -0.25 4.27
CA SER A 67 -13.04 0.95 4.67
C SER A 67 -12.18 1.87 5.53
N ARG A 68 -12.29 3.19 5.31
CA ARG A 68 -11.60 4.26 6.08
C ARG A 68 -10.07 4.33 5.99
N ALA A 69 -9.42 3.46 5.21
CA ALA A 69 -7.97 3.57 4.97
C ALA A 69 -7.61 4.80 4.10
N GLY A 70 -8.56 5.30 3.30
CA GLY A 70 -8.36 6.45 2.42
C GLY A 70 -8.06 7.75 3.18
N ASP A 71 -8.73 7.96 4.30
CA ASP A 71 -8.61 9.19 5.12
C ASP A 71 -7.19 9.36 5.67
N ARG A 72 -6.53 8.24 5.98
CA ARG A 72 -5.14 8.20 6.52
C ARG A 72 -4.06 8.41 5.46
N SER A 73 -4.42 8.37 4.18
CA SER A 73 -3.49 8.57 3.07
C SER A 73 -3.37 10.03 2.61
N LEU A 74 -4.26 10.91 3.10
CA LEU A 74 -4.28 12.34 2.77
C LEU A 74 -2.94 13.07 2.98
N PRO A 75 -2.20 12.83 4.09
CA PRO A 75 -0.90 13.47 4.30
C PRO A 75 0.13 13.10 3.23
N PHE A 76 0.07 11.88 2.70
CA PHE A 76 1.01 11.42 1.66
C PHE A 76 0.84 12.21 0.36
N PHE A 77 -0.41 12.52 -0.02
CA PHE A 77 -0.68 13.35 -1.19
C PHE A 77 -0.11 14.76 -1.04
N LYS A 78 -0.14 15.33 0.17
CA LYS A 78 0.44 16.64 0.48
C LYS A 78 1.97 16.63 0.37
N ALA A 79 2.63 15.58 0.88
CA ALA A 79 4.07 15.40 0.76
C ALA A 79 4.53 15.22 -0.70
N ILE A 80 3.74 14.53 -1.52
CA ILE A 80 4.08 14.29 -2.94
C ILE A 80 3.88 15.53 -3.82
N LYS A 81 2.85 16.35 -3.55
CA LYS A 81 2.50 17.52 -4.39
C LYS A 81 3.44 18.73 -4.25
N LYS A 82 4.28 18.80 -3.21
CA LYS A 82 5.00 20.03 -2.85
C LYS A 82 6.12 20.47 -3.80
N GLY A 83 6.43 19.70 -4.86
CA GLY A 83 7.07 20.15 -6.10
C GLY A 83 8.52 20.67 -6.07
N LYS A 84 9.05 21.14 -4.93
CA LYS A 84 10.41 21.71 -4.82
C LYS A 84 11.38 20.87 -4.00
N GLU A 85 10.92 20.22 -2.95
CA GLU A 85 11.69 19.25 -2.17
C GLU A 85 10.73 18.25 -1.54
N PHE A 86 11.05 16.96 -1.67
CA PHE A 86 10.28 15.92 -1.01
C PHE A 86 10.66 15.90 0.47
N GLU A 87 9.69 16.16 1.33
CA GLU A 87 9.86 16.10 2.77
C GLU A 87 8.82 15.12 3.32
N TRP A 88 9.31 14.04 3.92
CA TRP A 88 8.47 13.13 4.66
C TRP A 88 8.27 13.72 6.06
N THR A 89 7.14 14.41 6.24
CA THR A 89 6.88 15.16 7.47
C THR A 89 6.52 14.22 8.63
N PRO A 90 6.66 14.66 9.89
CA PRO A 90 6.22 13.88 11.05
C PRO A 90 4.76 13.43 10.96
N GLU A 91 3.88 14.27 10.40
CA GLU A 91 2.46 13.91 10.20
C GLU A 91 2.29 12.79 9.16
N CYS A 92 3.15 12.73 8.14
CA CYS A 92 3.17 11.62 7.19
C CYS A 92 3.65 10.33 7.89
N GLU A 93 4.66 10.41 8.75
CA GLU A 93 5.12 9.24 9.49
C GLU A 93 4.05 8.75 10.48
N GLU A 94 3.41 9.65 11.22
CA GLU A 94 2.33 9.30 12.16
C GLU A 94 1.16 8.63 11.44
N SER A 95 0.66 9.22 10.35
CA SER A 95 -0.43 8.62 9.57
C SER A 95 -0.04 7.30 8.92
N PHE A 96 1.25 7.13 8.57
CA PHE A 96 1.78 5.86 8.08
C PHE A 96 1.84 4.80 9.17
N GLN A 97 2.24 5.15 10.39
CA GLN A 97 2.22 4.23 11.53
C GLN A 97 0.80 3.86 11.95
N GLU A 98 -0.13 4.82 11.97
CA GLU A 98 -1.55 4.54 12.20
C GLU A 98 -2.14 3.63 11.13
N LEU A 99 -1.75 3.82 9.87
CA LEU A 99 -2.13 2.93 8.80
C LEU A 99 -1.56 1.52 9.04
N LYS A 100 -0.27 1.40 9.40
CA LYS A 100 0.35 0.12 9.74
C LYS A 100 -0.23 -0.57 10.98
N ALA A 101 -0.83 0.18 11.91
CA ALA A 101 -1.48 -0.38 13.09
C ALA A 101 -2.92 -0.84 12.83
N TYR A 102 -3.51 -0.39 11.72
CA TYR A 102 -4.86 -0.74 11.29
C TYR A 102 -4.90 -1.82 10.21
N LEU A 103 -3.79 -1.95 9.48
CA LEU A 103 -3.47 -3.00 8.54
C LEU A 103 -2.84 -4.17 9.31
#